data_AF-A0A376ZZY0-F1
#
_entry.id   AF-A0A376ZZY0-F1
#
_cell.length_a   1.000
_cell.length_b   1.000
_cell.length_c   1.000
_cell.angle_alpha   90.00
_cell.angle_beta   90.00
_cell.angle_gamma   90.00
#
_symmetry.space_group_name_H-M   'P 1'
#
loop_
_entity.id
_entity.type
_entity.pdbx_description
1 polymer ?
#
loop_
_entity_poly.entity_id
_entity_poly.type
_entity_poly.pdbx_seq_one_letter_code
_entity_poly.pdbx_strand_id
1 'polypeptide(L)'
;MPVALEKQADDWFCDMGKLEAVLAKPECKIMLLCSPQNPTGKVWTCDELEIMADLCERHGVRVISDEIHMDMVWGEQPHIPGVMWRGETGRC
;
A
#
# COMPACT_ATOMS: atom_id res chain seq x y z
N MET A 1 -11.34 4.11 7.86
CA MET A 1 -12.35 3.92 6.79
C MET A 1 -11.77 2.93 5.80
N PRO A 2 -12.44 1.82 5.49
CA PRO A 2 -11.89 0.82 4.58
C PRO A 2 -12.00 1.28 3.12
N VAL A 3 -10.97 0.99 2.33
CA VAL A 3 -10.99 1.06 0.87
C VAL A 3 -10.90 -0.38 0.39
N ALA A 4 -11.98 -0.90 -0.22
CA ALA A 4 -12.02 -2.28 -0.67
C ALA A 4 -11.15 -2.46 -1.92
N LEU A 5 -10.39 -3.55 -1.96
CA LEU A 5 -9.69 -3.95 -3.18
C LEU A 5 -10.66 -4.55 -4.18
N GLU A 6 -10.38 -4.32 -5.45
CA GLU A 6 -11.17 -4.80 -6.57
C GLU A 6 -10.47 -5.99 -7.19
N LYS A 7 -11.18 -7.13 -7.30
CA LYS A 7 -10.66 -8.33 -7.95
C LYS A 7 -10.77 -8.17 -9.47
N GLN A 8 -9.66 -8.32 -10.17
CA GLN A 8 -9.63 -8.38 -11.63
C GLN A 8 -8.87 -9.66 -12.05
N ALA A 9 -9.58 -10.58 -12.70
CA ALA A 9 -9.08 -11.92 -13.00
C ALA A 9 -8.50 -12.59 -11.73
N ASP A 10 -7.21 -12.91 -11.73
CA ASP A 10 -6.50 -13.59 -10.65
C ASP A 10 -5.77 -12.64 -9.69
N ASP A 11 -5.94 -11.32 -9.83
CA ASP A 11 -5.24 -10.31 -9.03
C ASP A 11 -6.22 -9.30 -8.37
N TRP A 12 -5.70 -8.50 -7.45
CA TRP A 12 -6.42 -7.51 -6.66
C TRP A 12 -5.79 -6.13 -6.86
N PHE A 13 -6.63 -5.10 -6.94
CA PHE A 13 -6.20 -3.73 -7.23
C PHE A 13 -6.80 -2.75 -6.23
N CYS A 14 -6.02 -1.74 -5.86
CA CYS A 14 -6.51 -0.59 -5.12
C CYS A 14 -6.94 0.50 -6.09
N ASP A 15 -8.19 0.95 -6.00
CA ASP A 15 -8.61 2.17 -6.69
C ASP A 15 -8.00 3.38 -5.98
N MET A 16 -6.96 3.96 -6.60
CA MET A 16 -6.21 5.08 -6.04
C MET A 16 -7.07 6.34 -5.89
N GLY A 17 -8.10 6.53 -6.71
CA GLY A 17 -9.03 7.65 -6.57
C GLY A 17 -9.93 7.50 -5.34
N LYS A 18 -10.42 6.28 -5.08
CA LYS A 18 -11.15 5.98 -3.83
C LYS A 18 -10.25 6.10 -2.61
N LEU A 19 -9.00 5.67 -2.72
CA LEU A 19 -8.01 5.84 -1.66
C LEU A 19 -7.77 7.33 -1.35
N GLU A 20 -7.46 8.15 -2.36
CA GLU A 20 -7.24 9.59 -2.20
C GLU A 20 -8.46 10.28 -1.57
N ALA A 21 -9.67 9.95 -2.01
CA ALA A 21 -10.90 10.50 -1.45
C ALA A 21 -11.09 10.18 0.05
N VAL A 22 -10.57 9.04 0.52
CA VAL A 22 -10.58 8.68 1.95
C VAL A 22 -9.45 9.38 2.70
N LEU A 23 -8.25 9.43 2.14
CA LEU A 23 -7.07 10.09 2.73
C LEU A 23 -7.29 11.60 2.90
N ALA A 24 -8.01 12.23 1.98
CA ALA A 24 -8.32 13.67 2.03
C ALA A 24 -9.28 14.07 3.17
N LYS A 25 -9.91 13.11 3.84
CA LYS A 25 -10.85 13.40 4.93
C LYS A 25 -10.09 13.89 6.17
N PRO A 26 -10.55 14.98 6.83
CA PRO A 26 -9.85 15.55 7.98
C PRO A 26 -9.58 14.58 9.13
N GLU A 27 -10.46 13.60 9.34
CA GLU A 27 -10.35 12.57 10.37
C GLU A 27 -9.40 11.41 10.00
N CYS A 28 -9.02 11.26 8.72
CA CYS A 28 -8.04 10.27 8.30
C CYS A 28 -6.64 10.75 8.70
N LYS A 29 -6.05 10.15 9.72
CA LYS A 29 -4.70 10.49 10.21
C LYS A 29 -3.67 9.37 10.05
N ILE A 30 -4.16 8.14 9.90
CA ILE A 30 -3.35 6.93 9.79
C ILE A 30 -3.94 6.05 8.69
N MET A 31 -3.07 5.57 7.80
CA MET A 31 -3.33 4.45 6.90
C MET A 31 -2.63 3.21 7.47
N LEU A 32 -3.39 2.14 7.69
CA LEU A 32 -2.86 0.81 7.99
C LEU A 32 -2.77 0.04 6.67
N LEU A 33 -1.55 -0.21 6.19
CA LEU A 33 -1.31 -1.06 5.02
C LEU A 33 -0.82 -2.42 5.48
N CYS A 34 -1.41 -3.50 4.97
CA CYS A 34 -0.91 -4.85 5.15
C CYS A 34 -0.11 -5.23 3.91
N SER A 35 1.16 -5.58 4.07
CA SER A 35 2.10 -5.81 2.97
C SER A 35 2.95 -7.05 3.24
N PRO A 36 2.70 -8.21 2.61
CA PRO A 36 1.60 -8.53 1.70
C PRO A 36 0.19 -8.46 2.33
N GLN A 37 -0.81 -8.15 1.51
CA GLN A 37 -2.18 -7.88 1.96
C GLN A 37 -2.92 -9.13 2.43
N ASN A 38 -3.44 -9.12 3.65
CA ASN A 38 -4.45 -10.06 4.14
C ASN A 38 -5.88 -9.56 3.81
N PRO A 39 -6.81 -10.38 3.29
CA PRO A 39 -6.74 -11.82 3.02
C PRO A 39 -6.38 -12.18 1.59
N THR A 40 -6.04 -11.20 0.74
CA THR A 40 -5.94 -11.39 -0.70
C THR A 40 -4.62 -12.02 -1.15
N GLY A 41 -3.58 -11.95 -0.31
CA GLY A 41 -2.22 -12.35 -0.65
C GLY A 41 -1.51 -11.38 -1.60
N LYS A 42 -2.10 -10.20 -1.88
CA LYS A 42 -1.53 -9.24 -2.83
C LYS A 42 -0.17 -8.76 -2.34
N VAL A 43 0.82 -8.84 -3.22
CA VAL A 43 2.13 -8.21 -3.06
C VAL A 43 2.10 -6.88 -3.81
N TRP A 44 2.42 -5.79 -3.12
CA TRP A 44 2.35 -4.45 -3.69
C TRP A 44 3.54 -4.18 -4.61
N THR A 45 3.27 -3.60 -5.77
CA THR A 45 4.32 -3.14 -6.69
C THR A 45 4.96 -1.86 -6.18
N CYS A 46 6.17 -1.56 -6.64
CA CYS A 46 6.84 -0.31 -6.28
C CYS A 46 6.01 0.91 -6.69
N ASP A 47 5.45 0.92 -7.91
CA ASP A 47 4.59 1.99 -8.41
C ASP A 47 3.34 2.21 -7.52
N GLU A 48 2.68 1.13 -7.08
CA GLU A 48 1.54 1.23 -6.16
C GLU A 48 1.96 1.86 -4.83
N LEU A 49 3.09 1.42 -4.27
CA LEU A 49 3.61 1.92 -2.99
C LEU A 49 4.05 3.37 -3.08
N GLU A 50 4.70 3.79 -4.17
CA GLU A 50 5.07 5.19 -4.42
C GLU A 50 3.83 6.08 -4.50
N ILE A 51 2.81 5.67 -5.27
CA ILE A 51 1.54 6.42 -5.37
C ILE A 51 0.87 6.54 -4.00
N MET A 52 0.79 5.45 -3.24
CA MET A 52 0.20 5.46 -1.90
C MET A 52 0.96 6.37 -0.94
N ALA A 53 2.30 6.33 -0.97
CA ALA A 53 3.16 7.19 -0.16
C ALA A 53 2.95 8.68 -0.50
N ASP A 54 2.90 9.02 -1.79
CA ASP A 54 2.67 10.38 -2.28
C ASP A 54 1.30 10.93 -1.85
N LEU A 55 0.25 10.10 -1.93
CA LEU A 55 -1.09 10.47 -1.48
C LEU A 55 -1.14 10.68 0.02
N CYS A 56 -0.52 9.79 0.81
CA CYS A 56 -0.46 9.93 2.26
C CYS A 56 0.28 11.21 2.67
N GLU A 57 1.43 11.50 2.05
CA GLU A 57 2.20 12.73 2.27
C GLU A 57 1.37 13.98 1.95
N ARG A 58 0.74 14.01 0.77
CA ARG A 58 -0.12 15.11 0.31
C ARG A 58 -1.23 15.45 1.32
N HIS A 59 -1.80 14.44 1.97
CA HIS A 59 -2.90 14.61 2.92
C HIS A 59 -2.48 14.61 4.39
N GLY A 60 -1.17 14.54 4.69
CA GLY A 60 -0.67 14.50 6.07
C GLY A 60 -1.10 13.25 6.84
N VAL A 61 -1.31 12.15 6.13
CA VAL A 61 -1.65 10.84 6.68
C VAL A 61 -0.37 10.05 6.93
N ARG A 62 -0.21 9.48 8.14
CA ARG A 62 0.92 8.60 8.46
C ARG A 62 0.60 7.16 8.05
N VAL A 63 1.62 6.41 7.65
CA VAL A 63 1.47 4.99 7.29
C VAL A 63 1.99 4.10 8.42
N ILE A 64 1.22 3.06 8.73
CA ILE A 64 1.68 1.88 9.48
C ILE A 64 1.69 0.72 8.48
N SER A 65 2.87 0.19 8.19
CA SER A 65 3.06 -1.01 7.36
C SER A 65 3.09 -2.23 8.27
N ASP A 66 2.07 -3.08 8.18
CA ASP A 66 2.04 -4.40 8.81
C ASP A 66 2.61 -5.43 7.82
N GLU A 67 3.80 -5.91 8.15
CA GLU A 67 4.61 -6.79 7.28
C GLU A 67 4.76 -8.20 7.85
N ILE A 68 3.87 -8.62 8.75
CA ILE A 68 3.92 -9.95 9.35
C ILE A 68 3.91 -11.10 8.33
N HIS A 69 3.42 -10.84 7.11
CA HIS A 69 3.35 -11.79 6.01
C HIS A 69 4.49 -11.65 4.99
N MET A 70 5.55 -10.86 5.27
CA MET A 70 6.63 -10.58 4.31
C MET A 70 7.33 -11.81 3.72
N ASP A 71 7.37 -12.93 4.47
CA ASP A 71 7.98 -14.18 4.02
C ASP A 71 7.00 -15.09 3.22
N MET A 72 5.73 -14.68 3.10
CA MET A 72 4.67 -15.41 2.40
C MET A 72 4.37 -14.77 1.05
N VAL A 73 5.39 -14.72 0.20
CA VAL A 73 5.33 -14.20 -1.16
C VAL A 73 5.37 -15.36 -2.14
N TRP A 74 4.37 -15.45 -3.01
CA TRP A 74 4.30 -16.44 -4.08
C TRP A 74 4.37 -15.75 -5.44
N GLY A 75 5.32 -16.17 -6.28
CA GLY A 75 5.53 -15.58 -7.62
C GLY A 75 6.91 -14.95 -7.76
N GLU A 76 7.09 -14.16 -8.82
CA GLU A 76 8.37 -13.53 -9.16
C GLU A 76 8.56 -12.16 -8.49
N GLN A 77 7.48 -11.55 -8.01
CA GLN A 77 7.51 -10.21 -7.41
C GLN A 77 7.90 -10.29 -5.93
N PRO A 78 9.02 -9.68 -5.52
CA PRO A 78 9.44 -9.68 -4.12
C PRO A 78 8.60 -8.70 -3.28
N HIS A 79 8.52 -8.95 -1.98
CA HIS A 79 8.04 -7.96 -1.01
C HIS A 79 8.98 -6.75 -0.96
N ILE A 80 8.41 -5.55 -0.86
CA ILE A 80 9.15 -4.29 -0.71
C ILE A 80 8.87 -3.72 0.68
N PRO A 81 9.86 -3.74 1.60
CA PRO A 81 9.68 -3.24 2.95
C PRO A 81 9.29 -1.76 2.99
N GLY A 82 8.45 -1.36 3.94
CA GLY A 82 7.95 -0.01 4.17
C GLY A 82 9.05 1.05 4.27
N VAL A 83 10.19 0.67 4.84
CA VAL A 83 11.38 1.51 4.97
C VAL A 83 12.02 1.88 3.63
N MET A 84 11.74 1.11 2.57
CA MET A 84 12.30 1.30 1.23
C MET A 84 11.44 2.18 0.34
N TRP A 85 10.22 2.55 0.75
CA TRP A 85 9.32 3.33 -0.11
C TRP A 85 9.86 4.75 -0.36
N ARG A 86 10.66 5.30 0.56
CA ARG A 86 11.42 6.54 0.39
C ARG A 86 12.71 6.56 1.25
N GLY A 87 13.86 6.29 0.63
CA GLY A 87 15.18 6.46 1.23
C GLY A 87 16.20 7.04 0.24
N GLU A 88 17.29 7.62 0.77
CA GLU A 88 18.39 8.26 0.01
C GLU A 88 19.18 7.30 -0.93
N THR A 89 18.80 6.03 -1.01
CA THR A 89 19.57 4.94 -1.64
C THR A 89 18.93 4.29 -2.87
N GLY A 90 17.86 4.86 -3.43
CA GLY A 90 17.21 4.34 -4.65
C GLY A 90 15.78 3.85 -4.38
N ARG A 91 14.87 4.21 -5.30
CA ARG A 91 13.43 3.91 -5.27
C ARG A 91 13.23 2.56 -5.93
N CYS A 92 12.94 1.55 -5.11
CA CYS A 92 13.22 0.16 -5.46
C CYS A 92 14.66 -0.04 -6.04
#